data_AF-A0A210PKK3-F1
#
_entry.id   AF-A0A210PKK3-F1
#
_cell.length_a   1.000
_cell.length_b   1.000
_cell.length_c   1.000
_cell.angle_alpha   90.00
_cell.angle_beta   90.00
_cell.angle_gamma   90.00
#
_symmetry.space_group_name_H-M   'P 1'
#
loop_
_entity.id
_entity.type
_entity.pdbx_description
1 polymer ?
#
loop_
_entity_poly.entity_id
_entity_poly.type
_entity_poly.pdbx_seq_one_letter_code
_entity_poly.pdbx_strand_id
1 'polypeptide(L)'
;MDSIYGTVVKSVKYLAKFYSARQEPDEIVSSWSCRLETLLSKAVEGGQVESRQTNDMLCTMLWQGLCSPLKDVTAHILDRIKVFDELRVAIRRSEEDQNQRTTEEKTTDKKHVATSKAAIDTPSAEEGGLKEIKGIVQQLAADVKSMKEDNKQRRDSDKGYQQ
;
A
#
# COMPACT_ATOMS: atom_id res chain seq x y z
N MET A 1 25.78 0.02 40.01
CA MET A 1 26.01 -1.42 39.80
C MET A 1 24.71 -2.02 39.27
N ASP A 2 24.49 -2.01 37.96
CA ASP A 2 23.45 -2.87 37.37
C ASP A 2 23.96 -4.31 37.54
N SER A 3 23.28 -5.10 38.37
CA SER A 3 23.63 -6.51 38.60
C SER A 3 23.48 -7.28 37.30
N ILE A 4 24.42 -8.18 37.00
CA ILE A 4 24.39 -9.05 35.80
C ILE A 4 23.02 -9.75 35.67
N TYR A 5 22.44 -10.17 36.80
CA TYR A 5 21.10 -10.76 36.86
C TYR A 5 19.99 -9.78 36.47
N GLY A 6 20.14 -8.49 36.76
CA GLY A 6 19.21 -7.44 36.36
C GLY A 6 19.17 -7.22 34.85
N THR A 7 20.33 -7.28 34.18
CA THR A 7 20.42 -7.17 32.72
C THR A 7 19.77 -8.36 32.00
N VAL A 8 20.02 -9.58 32.48
CA VAL A 8 19.41 -10.80 31.92
C VAL A 8 17.88 -10.81 32.09
N VAL A 9 17.36 -10.43 33.28
CA VAL A 9 15.90 -10.36 33.49
C VAL A 9 15.24 -9.29 32.61
N LYS A 10 15.93 -8.18 32.31
CA LYS A 10 15.43 -7.14 31.40
C LYS A 10 15.37 -7.66 29.96
N SER A 11 16.39 -8.38 29.47
CA SER A 11 16.44 -8.87 28.09
C SER A 11 15.41 -9.96 27.79
N VAL A 12 15.20 -10.90 28.72
CA VAL A 12 14.13 -11.91 28.61
C VAL A 12 12.74 -11.27 28.53
N LYS A 13 12.51 -10.18 29.28
CA LYS A 13 11.25 -9.42 29.20
C LYS A 13 11.04 -8.78 27.83
N TYR A 14 12.09 -8.31 27.16
CA TYR A 14 11.97 -7.76 25.79
C TYR A 14 11.63 -8.84 24.78
N LEU A 15 12.22 -10.02 24.89
CA LEU A 15 11.89 -11.16 24.02
C LEU A 15 10.45 -11.64 24.23
N ALA A 16 9.99 -11.72 25.48
CA ALA A 16 8.59 -12.05 25.76
C ALA A 16 7.63 -11.00 25.16
N LYS A 17 7.95 -9.71 25.32
CA LYS A 17 7.18 -8.61 24.71
C LYS A 17 7.15 -8.72 23.20
N PHE A 18 8.27 -9.04 22.56
CA PHE A 18 8.39 -9.22 21.12
C PHE A 18 7.39 -10.25 20.59
N TYR A 19 7.30 -11.44 21.20
CA TYR A 19 6.36 -12.49 20.76
C TYR A 19 4.89 -12.16 21.05
N SER A 20 4.61 -11.39 22.11
CA SER A 20 3.25 -10.96 22.44
C SER A 20 2.78 -9.72 21.66
N ALA A 21 3.70 -9.01 21.01
CA ALA A 21 3.40 -7.73 20.38
C ALA A 21 2.46 -7.92 19.18
N ARG A 22 1.51 -7.00 19.02
CA ARG A 22 0.59 -6.89 17.89
C ARG A 22 0.51 -5.43 17.45
N GLN A 23 0.17 -5.20 16.19
CA GLN A 23 -0.17 -3.89 15.66
C GLN A 23 -1.43 -3.38 16.37
N GLU A 24 -1.40 -2.15 16.85
CA GLU A 24 -2.57 -1.52 17.45
C GLU A 24 -3.58 -1.08 16.36
N PRO A 25 -4.89 -0.97 16.65
CA PRO A 25 -5.92 -0.70 15.63
C PRO A 25 -5.69 0.55 14.78
N ASP A 26 -5.14 1.61 15.39
CA ASP A 26 -4.88 2.90 14.73
C ASP A 26 -3.37 3.12 14.45
N GLU A 27 -2.55 2.08 14.64
CA GLU A 27 -1.11 2.16 14.40
C GLU A 27 -0.78 1.79 12.95
N ILE A 28 -0.07 2.68 12.27
CA ILE A 28 0.41 2.43 10.91
C ILE A 28 1.54 1.38 10.90
N VAL A 29 1.68 0.66 9.78
CA VAL A 29 2.68 -0.41 9.60
C VAL A 29 4.11 0.05 9.92
N SER A 30 4.46 1.29 9.57
CA SER A 30 5.80 1.83 9.83
C SER A 30 6.08 1.95 11.33
N SER A 31 5.13 2.48 12.11
CA SER A 31 5.24 2.59 13.56
C SER A 31 5.29 1.21 14.23
N TRP A 32 4.42 0.31 13.79
CA TRP A 32 4.40 -1.09 14.23
C TRP A 32 5.75 -1.78 14.02
N SER A 33 6.28 -1.71 12.81
CA SER A 33 7.56 -2.33 12.45
C SER A 33 8.74 -1.77 13.26
N CYS A 34 8.79 -0.45 13.47
CA CYS A 34 9.84 0.22 14.26
C CYS A 34 9.79 -0.20 15.74
N ARG A 35 8.58 -0.31 16.31
CA ARG A 35 8.38 -0.81 17.68
C ARG A 35 8.85 -2.26 17.80
N LEU A 36 8.57 -3.08 16.80
CA LEU A 36 8.99 -4.48 16.75
C LEU A 36 10.53 -4.63 16.66
N GLU A 37 11.18 -3.86 15.78
CA GLU A 37 12.65 -3.76 15.68
C GLU A 37 13.26 -3.35 17.02
N THR A 38 12.70 -2.33 17.67
CA THR A 38 13.18 -1.85 18.96
C THR A 38 13.12 -2.91 20.05
N LEU A 39 12.07 -3.73 20.09
CA LEU A 39 11.95 -4.84 21.04
C LEU A 39 13.02 -5.91 20.79
N LEU A 40 13.25 -6.25 19.51
CA LEU A 40 14.21 -7.29 19.16
C LEU A 40 15.65 -6.82 19.37
N SER A 41 15.99 -5.58 19.00
CA SER A 41 17.33 -5.01 19.21
C SER A 41 17.73 -5.07 20.69
N LYS A 42 16.81 -4.75 21.61
CA LYS A 42 17.06 -4.85 23.06
C LYS A 42 17.25 -6.30 23.54
N ALA A 43 16.61 -7.27 22.88
CA ALA A 43 16.82 -8.69 23.18
C ALA A 43 18.19 -9.18 22.66
N VAL A 44 18.62 -8.70 21.49
CA VAL A 44 19.94 -8.97 20.91
C VAL A 44 21.05 -8.36 21.76
N GLU A 45 20.93 -7.09 22.16
CA GLU A 45 21.87 -6.42 23.07
C GLU A 45 22.04 -7.18 24.39
N GLY A 46 20.96 -7.80 24.87
CA GLY A 46 20.94 -8.63 26.07
C GLY A 46 21.35 -10.10 25.85
N GLY A 47 21.89 -10.44 24.68
CA GLY A 47 22.42 -11.76 24.34
C GLY A 47 21.37 -12.87 24.25
N GLN A 48 20.09 -12.55 24.12
CA GLN A 48 19.00 -13.54 24.06
C GLN A 48 18.74 -14.05 22.64
N VAL A 49 19.16 -13.29 21.64
CA VAL A 49 18.94 -13.58 20.21
C VAL A 49 20.23 -13.32 19.45
N GLU A 50 20.59 -14.24 18.56
CA GLU A 50 21.71 -14.06 17.66
C GLU A 50 21.34 -13.17 16.47
N SER A 51 22.24 -12.26 16.07
CA SER A 51 22.00 -11.33 14.97
C SER A 51 21.63 -11.99 13.64
N ARG A 52 22.03 -13.25 13.41
CA ARG A 52 21.68 -14.00 12.18
C ARG A 52 20.21 -14.40 12.09
N GLN A 53 19.51 -14.47 13.22
CA GLN A 53 18.11 -14.92 13.29
C GLN A 53 17.13 -13.75 13.25
N THR A 54 17.62 -12.51 13.35
CA THR A 54 16.78 -11.33 13.54
C THR A 54 15.84 -11.08 12.37
N ASN A 55 16.34 -11.23 11.15
CA ASN A 55 15.55 -11.06 9.93
C ASN A 55 14.31 -11.97 9.92
N ASP A 56 14.50 -13.27 10.13
CA ASP A 56 13.42 -14.25 10.05
C ASP A 56 12.40 -14.06 11.19
N MET A 57 12.90 -13.72 12.38
CA MET A 57 12.06 -13.38 13.53
C MET A 57 11.22 -12.14 13.24
N LEU A 58 11.82 -11.09 12.69
CA LEU A 58 11.11 -9.86 12.33
C LEU A 58 10.07 -10.11 11.24
N CYS A 59 10.41 -10.83 10.18
CA CYS A 59 9.47 -11.20 9.12
C CYS A 59 8.25 -11.95 9.68
N THR A 60 8.52 -12.96 10.50
CA THR A 60 7.48 -13.79 11.12
C THR A 60 6.57 -12.95 12.02
N MET A 61 7.15 -12.17 12.93
CA MET A 61 6.38 -11.41 13.90
C MET A 61 5.68 -10.20 13.29
N LEU A 62 6.27 -9.55 12.29
CA LEU A 62 5.65 -8.43 11.57
C LEU A 62 4.32 -8.87 10.98
N TRP A 63 4.31 -9.99 10.25
CA TRP A 63 3.11 -10.51 9.60
C TRP A 63 2.13 -11.17 10.59
N GLN A 64 2.63 -11.92 11.57
CA GLN A 64 1.76 -12.55 12.57
C GLN A 64 1.00 -11.52 13.40
N GLY A 65 1.67 -10.43 13.77
CA GLY A 65 1.13 -9.35 14.57
C GLY A 65 0.38 -8.27 13.81
N LEU A 66 0.32 -8.36 12.47
CA LEU A 66 -0.40 -7.42 11.62
C LEU A 66 -1.92 -7.47 11.88
N CYS A 67 -2.60 -6.34 11.68
CA CYS A 67 -4.06 -6.28 11.77
C CYS A 67 -4.73 -7.15 10.69
N SER A 68 -5.91 -7.71 10.99
CA SER A 68 -6.60 -8.67 10.10
C SER A 68 -6.80 -8.15 8.66
N PRO A 69 -7.27 -6.90 8.43
CA PRO A 69 -7.53 -6.42 7.07
C PRO A 69 -6.28 -6.38 6.19
N LEU A 70 -5.12 -6.04 6.74
CA LEU A 70 -3.86 -6.05 6.01
C LEU A 70 -3.30 -7.47 5.88
N LYS A 71 -3.51 -8.33 6.88
CA LYS A 71 -3.02 -9.70 6.88
C LYS A 71 -3.62 -10.53 5.74
N ASP A 72 -4.92 -10.35 5.48
CA ASP A 72 -5.64 -11.07 4.43
C ASP A 72 -5.11 -10.74 3.04
N VAL A 73 -4.84 -9.46 2.77
CA VAL A 73 -4.33 -9.03 1.45
C VAL A 73 -2.84 -9.32 1.27
N THR A 74 -2.06 -9.41 2.36
CA THR A 74 -0.60 -9.62 2.31
C THR A 74 -0.16 -11.07 2.50
N ALA A 75 -1.07 -12.02 2.74
CA ALA A 75 -0.74 -13.43 2.98
C ALA A 75 0.16 -14.03 1.89
N HIS A 76 -0.17 -13.78 0.62
CA HIS A 76 0.58 -14.26 -0.54
C HIS A 76 1.98 -13.63 -0.69
N ILE A 77 2.25 -12.51 0.01
CA ILE A 77 3.52 -11.79 -0.04
C ILE A 77 4.55 -12.48 0.87
N LEU A 78 4.10 -13.05 2.00
CA LEU A 78 4.98 -13.71 2.98
C LEU A 78 5.73 -14.91 2.40
N ASP A 79 5.13 -15.62 1.46
CA ASP A 79 5.77 -16.77 0.80
C ASP A 79 6.90 -16.32 -0.12
N ARG A 80 6.78 -15.14 -0.71
CA ARG A 80 7.69 -14.62 -1.73
C ARG A 80 8.84 -13.79 -1.17
N ILE A 81 8.57 -12.98 -0.14
CA ILE A 81 9.54 -12.04 0.40
C ILE A 81 10.10 -12.57 1.72
N LYS A 82 11.42 -12.73 1.80
CA LYS A 82 12.12 -13.25 2.99
C LYS A 82 12.99 -12.21 3.68
N VAL A 83 13.19 -11.04 3.07
CA VAL A 83 13.94 -9.94 3.66
C VAL A 83 12.99 -8.98 4.36
N PHE A 84 13.28 -8.64 5.61
CA PHE A 84 12.40 -7.83 6.45
C PHE A 84 12.08 -6.46 5.86
N ASP A 85 13.10 -5.74 5.35
CA ASP A 85 12.91 -4.42 4.77
C ASP A 85 12.00 -4.45 3.54
N GLU A 86 12.18 -5.45 2.68
CA GLU A 86 11.34 -5.65 1.50
C GLU A 86 9.90 -5.99 1.90
N LEU A 87 9.72 -6.83 2.93
CA LEU A 87 8.40 -7.21 3.43
C LEU A 87 7.69 -5.98 4.01
N ARG A 88 8.39 -5.16 4.79
CA ARG A 88 7.87 -3.92 5.35
C ARG A 88 7.39 -2.97 4.25
N VAL A 89 8.18 -2.77 3.20
CA VAL A 89 7.80 -1.93 2.05
C VAL A 89 6.57 -2.49 1.34
N ALA A 90 6.53 -3.80 1.10
CA ALA A 90 5.40 -4.43 0.42
C ALA A 90 4.09 -4.31 1.22
N ILE A 91 4.12 -4.58 2.52
CA ILE A 91 2.95 -4.43 3.40
C ILE A 91 2.49 -2.97 3.46
N ARG A 92 3.43 -2.02 3.55
CA ARG A 92 3.10 -0.60 3.57
C ARG A 92 2.41 -0.12 2.30
N ARG A 93 2.83 -0.62 1.12
CA ARG A 93 2.12 -0.33 -0.13
C ARG A 93 0.67 -0.82 -0.09
N SER A 94 0.44 -2.02 0.44
CA SER A 94 -0.93 -2.53 0.61
C SER A 94 -1.75 -1.72 1.62
N GLU A 95 -1.12 -1.17 2.67
CA GLU A 95 -1.76 -0.24 3.62
C GLU A 95 -2.17 1.07 2.93
N GLU A 96 -1.30 1.65 2.11
CA GLU A 96 -1.58 2.86 1.34
C GLU A 96 -2.74 2.62 0.34
N ASP A 97 -2.74 1.48 -0.37
CA ASP A 97 -3.82 1.10 -1.29
C ASP A 97 -5.18 0.96 -0.58
N GLN A 98 -5.22 0.37 0.62
CA GLN A 98 -6.46 0.24 1.41
C GLN A 98 -6.96 1.60 1.92
N ASN A 99 -6.06 2.46 2.38
CA ASN A 99 -6.41 3.80 2.84
C ASN A 99 -6.96 4.68 1.70
N GLN A 100 -6.40 4.52 0.49
CA GLN A 100 -6.88 5.25 -0.68
C GLN A 100 -8.30 4.82 -1.08
N ARG A 101 -8.58 3.51 -1.15
CA ARG A 101 -9.93 2.98 -1.41
C ARG A 101 -10.96 3.44 -0.38
N THR A 102 -10.60 3.41 0.90
CA THR A 102 -11.48 3.87 1.99
C THR A 102 -11.80 5.36 1.89
N THR A 103 -10.86 6.17 1.38
CA THR A 103 -11.05 7.62 1.19
C THR A 103 -11.98 7.90 0.02
N GLU A 104 -11.88 7.11 -1.06
CA GLU A 104 -12.75 7.21 -2.24
C GLU A 104 -14.20 6.77 -1.94
N GLU A 105 -14.41 5.76 -1.09
CA GLU A 105 -15.76 5.32 -0.68
C GLU A 105 -16.43 6.32 0.28
N LYS A 106 -15.66 6.96 1.17
CA LYS A 106 -16.19 7.95 2.13
C LYS A 106 -16.65 9.27 1.51
N THR A 107 -16.20 9.60 0.29
CA THR A 107 -16.65 10.80 -0.43
C THR A 107 -17.97 10.58 -1.17
N THR A 108 -18.34 9.34 -1.49
CA THR A 108 -19.62 9.02 -2.15
C THR A 108 -20.82 8.91 -1.18
N ASP A 109 -20.59 8.59 0.10
CA ASP A 109 -21.69 8.32 1.05
C ASP A 109 -22.14 9.50 1.92
N LYS A 110 -21.56 10.71 1.76
CA LYS A 110 -21.97 11.91 2.51
C LYS A 110 -23.05 12.77 1.84
N LYS A 111 -23.71 12.29 0.78
CA LYS A 111 -24.73 13.07 0.02
C LYS A 111 -26.18 12.70 0.33
N HIS A 112 -26.48 12.25 1.55
CA HIS A 112 -27.85 12.15 2.02
C HIS A 112 -27.93 12.54 3.50
N VAL A 113 -28.31 13.79 3.78
CA VAL A 113 -29.18 14.25 4.89
C VAL A 113 -29.24 15.78 4.87
N ALA A 114 -30.46 16.28 5.17
CA ALA A 114 -30.88 17.66 5.46
C ALA A 114 -31.40 18.51 4.29
N THR A 115 -32.71 18.35 4.06
CA THR A 115 -33.64 19.35 3.55
C THR A 115 -33.47 20.71 4.25
N SER A 116 -33.19 21.76 3.48
CA SER A 116 -33.69 23.13 3.71
C SER A 116 -33.57 23.97 2.44
N LYS A 117 -34.62 24.76 2.23
CA LYS A 117 -34.97 25.51 1.02
C LYS A 117 -34.23 26.85 0.99
N ALA A 118 -33.37 27.08 -0.01
CA ALA A 118 -33.07 28.40 -0.56
C ALA A 118 -32.22 28.25 -1.84
N ALA A 119 -32.60 28.98 -2.89
CA ALA A 119 -31.86 29.09 -4.14
C ALA A 119 -30.52 29.80 -3.92
N ILE A 120 -29.45 29.34 -4.59
CA ILE A 120 -28.33 30.13 -5.14
C ILE A 120 -27.52 29.22 -6.08
N ASP A 121 -27.20 29.79 -7.23
CA ASP A 121 -26.50 29.27 -8.41
C ASP A 121 -24.97 29.34 -8.22
N THR A 122 -24.23 28.23 -8.37
CA THR A 122 -22.83 28.15 -8.89
C THR A 122 -22.30 26.69 -8.98
N PRO A 123 -21.34 26.40 -9.89
CA PRO A 123 -21.21 25.12 -10.60
C PRO A 123 -20.34 24.07 -9.88
N SER A 124 -20.79 22.82 -10.00
CA SER A 124 -20.05 21.63 -9.56
C SER A 124 -18.82 21.39 -10.43
N ALA A 125 -17.64 21.43 -9.80
CA ALA A 125 -16.32 21.15 -10.39
C ALA A 125 -16.09 19.66 -10.74
N GLU A 126 -17.16 18.86 -10.77
CA GLU A 126 -17.11 17.41 -11.00
C GLU A 126 -17.37 17.05 -12.48
N GLU A 127 -17.84 18.03 -13.29
CA GLU A 127 -18.12 17.83 -14.71
C GLU A 127 -16.88 18.01 -15.62
N GLY A 128 -15.83 18.65 -15.10
CA GLY A 128 -14.61 18.98 -15.86
C GLY A 128 -13.82 17.74 -16.25
N GLY A 129 -13.50 16.87 -15.28
CA GLY A 129 -12.67 15.70 -15.52
C GLY A 129 -13.30 14.68 -16.46
N LEU A 130 -14.62 14.46 -16.37
CA LEU A 130 -15.31 13.53 -17.27
C LEU A 130 -15.45 14.09 -18.70
N LYS A 131 -15.68 15.41 -18.83
CA LYS A 131 -15.68 16.08 -20.13
C LYS A 131 -14.29 16.05 -20.78
N GLU A 132 -13.25 16.22 -19.98
CA GLU A 132 -11.85 16.19 -20.43
C GLU A 132 -11.44 14.77 -20.87
N ILE A 133 -11.77 13.73 -20.09
CA ILE A 133 -11.56 12.32 -20.47
C ILE A 133 -12.34 11.97 -21.74
N LYS A 134 -13.60 12.41 -21.86
CA LYS A 134 -14.40 12.20 -23.08
C LYS A 134 -13.78 12.87 -24.30
N GLY A 135 -13.24 14.08 -24.14
CA GLY A 135 -12.52 14.80 -25.18
C GLY A 135 -11.26 14.05 -25.64
N ILE A 136 -10.46 13.56 -24.70
CA ILE A 136 -9.24 12.78 -24.99
C ILE A 136 -9.59 11.49 -25.74
N VAL A 137 -10.64 10.77 -25.33
CA VAL A 137 -11.08 9.53 -26.00
C VAL A 137 -11.56 9.79 -27.43
N GLN A 138 -12.29 10.89 -27.65
CA GLN A 138 -12.76 11.26 -28.99
C GLN A 138 -11.60 11.64 -29.92
N GLN A 139 -10.59 12.35 -29.41
CA GLN A 139 -9.40 12.69 -30.18
C GLN A 139 -8.59 11.44 -30.53
N LEU A 140 -8.38 10.52 -29.58
CA LEU A 140 -7.69 9.26 -29.86
C LEU A 140 -8.42 8.42 -30.93
N ALA A 141 -9.76 8.38 -30.87
CA ALA A 141 -10.55 7.66 -31.85
C ALA A 141 -10.43 8.26 -33.27
N ALA A 142 -10.36 9.59 -33.36
CA ALA A 142 -10.13 10.28 -34.62
C ALA A 142 -8.73 10.00 -35.18
N ASP A 143 -7.69 10.08 -34.35
CA ASP A 143 -6.30 9.84 -34.76
C ASP A 143 -6.08 8.39 -35.23
N VAL A 144 -6.67 7.40 -34.54
CA VAL A 144 -6.60 5.98 -34.95
C VAL A 144 -7.31 5.77 -36.29
N LYS A 145 -8.41 6.48 -36.56
CA LYS A 145 -9.11 6.39 -37.83
C LYS A 145 -8.28 6.98 -38.97
N SER A 146 -7.74 8.19 -38.79
CA SER A 146 -6.88 8.84 -39.79
C SER A 146 -5.62 8.00 -40.07
N MET A 147 -4.97 7.47 -39.04
CA MET A 147 -3.79 6.62 -39.19
C MET A 147 -4.09 5.29 -39.90
N LYS A 148 -5.32 4.77 -39.77
CA LYS A 148 -5.76 3.58 -40.50
C LYS A 148 -6.04 3.89 -41.98
N GLU A 149 -6.58 5.08 -42.27
CA GLU A 149 -6.83 5.57 -43.63
C GLU A 149 -5.51 5.86 -44.36
N ASP A 150 -4.56 6.54 -43.70
CA ASP A 150 -3.21 6.79 -44.22
C ASP A 150 -2.44 5.50 -44.50
N ASN A 151 -2.51 4.51 -43.58
CA ASN A 151 -1.89 3.20 -43.80
C ASN A 151 -2.58 2.38 -44.90
N LYS A 152 -3.85 2.66 -45.21
CA LYS A 152 -4.55 2.03 -46.33
C LYS A 152 -4.10 2.66 -47.65
N GLN A 153 -4.05 4.00 -47.72
CA GLN A 153 -3.56 4.72 -48.89
C GLN A 153 -2.11 4.38 -49.20
N ARG A 154 -1.22 4.32 -48.20
CA ARG A 154 0.18 3.90 -48.39
C ARG A 154 0.29 2.47 -48.96
N ARG A 155 -0.54 1.54 -48.48
CA ARG A 155 -0.59 0.16 -49.02
C ARG A 155 -1.15 0.07 -50.44
N ASP A 156 -2.05 0.97 -50.81
CA ASP A 156 -2.63 1.01 -52.15
C ASP A 156 -1.71 1.73 -53.15
N SER A 157 -0.92 2.71 -52.71
CA SER A 157 0.14 3.36 -53.51
C SER A 157 1.32 2.43 -53.82
N ASP A 158 1.69 1.55 -52.88
CA ASP A 158 2.79 0.59 -53.05
C ASP A 158 2.46 -0.53 -54.07
N LYS A 159 1.16 -0.79 -54.31
CA LYS A 159 0.67 -1.72 -55.34
C LYS A 159 0.60 -1.11 -56.75
N GLY A 160 0.69 0.22 -56.87
CA GLY A 160 0.62 0.92 -58.16
C GLY A 160 1.95 1.04 -58.91
N TYR A 161 3.08 0.74 -58.27
CA TYR A 161 4.42 0.83 -58.87
C TYR A 161 4.95 -0.49 -59.44
N GLN A 162 4.16 -1.58 -59.44
CA GLN A 162 4.54 -2.89 -59.98
C GLN A 162 3.76 -3.31 -61.24
N GLN A 163 3.19 -2.37 -61.99
CA GLN A 163 2.68 -2.61 -63.36
C GLN A 163 3.41 -1.75 -64.38
#